data_AF-A0A1G2YLC9-F1
#
_entry.id   AF-A0A1G2YLC9-F1
#
_cell.length_a   1.000
_cell.length_b   1.000
_cell.length_c   1.000
_cell.angle_alpha   90.00
_cell.angle_beta   90.00
_cell.angle_gamma   90.00
#
_symmetry.space_group_name_H-M   'P 1'
#
loop_
_entity.id
_entity.type
_entity.pdbx_description
1 polymer ?
#
loop_
_entity_poly.entity_id
_entity_poly.type
_entity_poly.pdbx_seq_one_letter_code
_entity_poly.pdbx_strand_id
1 'polypeptide(L)' 'MAEALWKRFLKNASSLITPYEQTRAGFVALALEKNRLGTPYVEEAKVLKLWPQKLLSYLLVKERKIIFNSELAN' A
#
# COMPACT_ATOMS: atom_id res chain seq x y z
N MET A 1 -22.88 -4.87 -39.42
CA MET A 1 -21.56 -4.37 -38.99
C MET A 1 -21.75 -3.74 -37.61
N ALA A 2 -21.22 -4.33 -36.55
CA ALA A 2 -21.42 -3.82 -35.19
C ALA A 2 -20.70 -2.47 -35.07
N GLU A 3 -21.47 -1.39 -34.94
CA GLU A 3 -20.90 -0.09 -34.69
C GLU A 3 -20.12 -0.13 -33.35
N ALA A 4 -18.98 0.56 -33.29
CA ALA A 4 -18.10 0.45 -32.14
C ALA A 4 -18.79 0.93 -30.86
N LEU A 5 -18.95 0.03 -29.88
CA LEU A 5 -19.71 0.21 -28.63
C LEU A 5 -19.39 1.52 -27.90
N TRP A 6 -18.14 1.97 -27.96
CA TRP A 6 -17.66 3.17 -27.28
C TRP A 6 -18.33 4.46 -27.77
N LYS A 7 -18.78 4.52 -29.03
CA LYS A 7 -19.48 5.70 -29.60
C LYS A 7 -20.76 6.06 -28.85
N ARG A 8 -21.35 5.09 -28.15
CA ARG A 8 -22.51 5.33 -27.28
C ARG A 8 -22.16 6.14 -26.05
N PHE A 9 -20.95 5.97 -25.49
CA PHE A 9 -20.52 6.55 -24.21
C PHE A 9 -19.60 7.76 -24.37
N LEU A 10 -18.75 7.78 -25.40
CA LEU A 10 -17.82 8.87 -25.65
C LEU A 10 -18.39 9.79 -26.73
N LYS A 11 -18.92 10.93 -26.31
CA LYS A 11 -19.52 11.92 -27.23
C LYS A 11 -18.51 12.92 -27.77
N ASN A 12 -17.46 13.18 -27.00
CA ASN A 12 -16.36 14.09 -27.32
C ASN A 12 -15.15 13.78 -26.44
N ALA A 13 -14.02 14.45 -26.69
CA ALA A 13 -12.81 14.29 -25.87
C ALA A 13 -13.04 14.57 -24.38
N SER A 14 -13.94 15.51 -24.05
CA SER A 14 -14.27 15.85 -22.66
C SER A 14 -14.94 14.71 -21.88
N SER A 15 -15.52 13.72 -22.57
CA SER A 15 -16.09 12.53 -21.93
C SER A 15 -15.05 11.65 -21.21
N LEU A 16 -13.76 11.84 -21.52
CA LEU A 16 -12.64 11.15 -20.87
C LEU A 16 -12.01 11.95 -19.72
N ILE A 17 -12.45 13.18 -19.49
CA ILE A 17 -11.91 14.04 -18.44
C ILE A 17 -12.59 13.68 -17.13
N THR A 18 -11.81 13.26 -16.13
CA THR A 18 -12.30 13.00 -14.79
C THR A 18 -12.79 14.29 -14.14
N PRO A 19 -14.07 14.39 -13.73
CA PRO A 19 -14.58 15.55 -13.01
C PRO A 19 -13.85 15.75 -11.68
N TYR A 20 -13.81 16.99 -11.21
CA TYR A 20 -13.20 17.34 -9.92
C TYR A 20 -13.79 16.53 -8.76
N GLU A 21 -15.12 16.39 -8.71
CA GLU A 21 -15.80 15.64 -7.66
C GLU A 21 -15.37 14.16 -7.60
N GLN A 22 -15.17 13.53 -8.76
CA GLN A 22 -14.70 12.14 -8.82
C GLN A 22 -13.24 12.02 -8.37
N THR A 23 -12.40 12.99 -8.75
CA THR A 23 -11.02 13.08 -8.26
C THR A 23 -10.98 13.22 -6.75
N ARG A 24 -11.76 14.17 -6.20
CA ARG A 24 -11.88 14.42 -4.76
C ARG A 24 -12.36 13.18 -4.00
N ALA A 25 -13.42 12.53 -4.49
CA ALA A 25 -13.94 11.31 -3.89
C ALA A 25 -12.89 10.18 -3.90
N GLY A 26 -12.15 10.03 -5.00
CA GLY A 26 -11.05 9.07 -5.10
C GLY A 26 -9.95 9.30 -4.06
N PHE A 27 -9.53 10.55 -3.86
CA PHE A 27 -8.52 10.89 -2.83
C PHE A 27 -9.02 10.60 -1.42
N VAL A 28 -10.29 10.90 -1.11
CA VAL A 28 -10.86 10.62 0.21
C VAL A 28 -10.92 9.11 0.46
N ALA A 29 -11.38 8.33 -0.51
CA ALA A 29 -11.42 6.87 -0.40
C ALA A 29 -10.01 6.28 -0.22
N LEU A 30 -9.04 6.76 -1.00
CA LEU A 30 -7.64 6.34 -0.89
C LEU A 30 -7.05 6.66 0.49
N ALA A 31 -7.29 7.86 1.01
CA ALA A 31 -6.81 8.26 2.33
C ALA A 31 -7.40 7.40 3.45
N LEU A 32 -8.70 7.09 3.36
CA LEU A 32 -9.38 6.24 4.34
C LEU A 32 -8.78 4.83 4.35
N GLU A 33 -8.58 4.23 3.18
CA GLU A 33 -8.02 2.87 3.09
C GLU A 33 -6.56 2.85 3.53
N LYS A 34 -5.77 3.88 3.18
CA LYS A 34 -4.39 4.03 3.66
C LYS A 34 -4.33 4.12 5.18
N ASN A 35 -5.25 4.84 5.82
CA ASN A 35 -5.30 4.93 7.29
C ASN A 35 -5.68 3.58 7.92
N ARG A 36 -6.63 2.85 7.32
CA ARG A 36 -7.00 1.50 7.78
C ARG A 36 -5.80 0.55 7.73
N LEU A 37 -5.09 0.51 6.60
CA LEU A 37 -3.89 -0.31 6.42
C LEU A 37 -2.69 0.18 7.25
N GLY A 38 -2.62 1.46 7.56
CA GLY A 38 -1.54 2.07 8.34
C GLY A 38 -1.56 1.73 9.83
N THR A 39 -2.74 1.44 10.38
CA THR A 39 -2.94 1.15 11.81
C THR A 39 -2.03 0.04 12.36
N PRO A 40 -1.93 -1.16 11.75
CA PRO A 40 -1.04 -2.22 12.25
C PRO A 40 0.43 -1.78 12.29
N TYR A 41 0.92 -1.02 11.33
CA TYR A 41 2.30 -0.52 11.33
C TYR A 41 2.58 0.44 12.49
N VAL A 42 1.60 1.27 12.85
CA VAL A 42 1.71 2.15 14.01
C VAL A 42 1.76 1.33 15.30
N GLU A 43 0.95 0.27 15.41
CA GLU A 43 0.98 -0.63 16.57
C GLU A 43 2.30 -1.42 16.66
N GLU A 44 2.81 -1.95 15.55
CA GLU A 44 4.13 -2.59 15.49
C GLU A 44 5.24 -1.63 15.93
N ALA A 45 5.21 -0.37 15.47
CA ALA A 45 6.17 0.65 15.87
C ALA A 45 6.07 1.01 17.37
N LYS A 46 4.86 1.03 17.95
CA LYS A 46 4.68 1.22 19.41
C LYS A 46 5.29 0.07 20.19
N VAL A 47 5.04 -1.18 19.76
CA VAL A 47 5.64 -2.36 20.38
C VAL A 47 7.15 -2.28 20.28
N LEU A 48 7.69 -1.99 19.10
CA LEU A 48 9.13 -1.81 18.86
C LEU A 48 9.74 -0.76 19.79
N LYS A 49 9.06 0.38 20.01
CA LYS A 49 9.54 1.44 20.90
C LYS A 49 9.64 1.00 22.36
N LEU A 50 8.76 0.10 22.82
CA LEU A 50 8.78 -0.41 24.19
C LEU A 50 9.89 -1.45 24.41
N TRP A 51 10.48 -1.96 23.34
CA TRP A 51 11.50 -3.00 23.45
C TRP A 51 12.84 -2.41 23.88
N PRO A 52 13.54 -3.06 24.82
CA PRO A 52 14.91 -2.68 25.17
C PRO A 52 15.82 -2.71 23.94
N GLN A 53 16.60 -1.63 23.73
CA GLN A 53 17.52 -1.49 22.59
C GLN A 53 18.45 -2.70 22.40
N LYS A 54 18.84 -3.36 23.49
CA LYS A 54 19.69 -4.56 23.49
C LYS A 54 18.98 -5.80 22.94
N LEU A 55 17.66 -5.92 23.16
CA LEU A 55 16.86 -7.00 22.57
C LEU A 55 16.62 -6.75 21.08
N LEU A 56 16.40 -5.50 20.69
CA LEU A 56 16.29 -5.10 19.28
C LEU A 56 17.56 -5.45 18.50
N SER A 57 18.74 -5.08 19.01
CA SER A 57 20.01 -5.40 18.34
C SER A 57 20.28 -6.91 18.28
N TYR A 58 19.93 -7.66 19.33
CA TYR A 58 20.08 -9.11 19.36
C TYR A 58 19.20 -9.81 18.32
N LEU A 59 17.92 -9.42 18.22
CA LEU A 59 16.96 -10.05 17.30
C LEU A 59 17.28 -9.72 15.84
N LEU A 60 17.67 -8.48 15.54
CA LEU A 60 18.11 -8.10 14.19
C LEU A 60 19.34 -8.89 13.73
N VAL A 61 20.29 -9.15 14.63
CA VAL A 61 21.47 -9.98 14.32
C VAL A 61 21.09 -11.46 14.17
N LYS A 62 20.15 -11.96 14.97
CA LYS A 62 19.68 -13.34 14.92
C LYS A 62 18.89 -13.64 13.64
N GLU A 63 17.96 -12.76 13.24
CA GLU A 63 17.20 -12.92 11.99
C GLU A 63 18.11 -12.86 10.76
N ARG A 64 19.11 -11.96 10.74
CA ARG A 64 20.12 -11.93 9.67
C ARG A 64 20.91 -13.22 9.55
N LYS A 65 21.25 -13.89 10.65
CA LYS A 65 21.92 -15.21 10.62
C LYS A 65 21.01 -16.32 10.08
N ILE A 66 19.71 -16.29 10.40
CA ILE A 66 18.75 -17.30 9.94
C ILE A 66 18.56 -17.18 8.42
N ILE A 67 18.36 -15.96 7.91
CA ILE A 67 18.20 -15.70 6.47
C ILE A 67 19.46 -16.12 5.71
N PHE A 68 20.64 -15.71 6.18
CA PHE A 68 21.91 -16.05 5.52
C PHE A 68 22.15 -17.57 5.49
N ASN A 69 21.84 -18.30 6.55
CA ASN A 69 21.99 -19.76 6.58
C ASN A 69 20.97 -20.48 5.67
N SER A 70 19.80 -19.89 5.42
CA SER A 70 18.82 -20.46 4.49
C SER A 70 19.18 -20.26 3.02
N GLU A 71 19.93 -19.20 2.70
CA GLU A 71 20.43 -18.95 1.34
C GLU A 71 21.64 -19.82 0.98
N LEU A 72 22.43 -20.24 1.97
CA LEU A 72 23.56 -21.17 1.78
C LEU A 72 23.15 -22.65 1.74
N ALA A 73 21.88 -22.95 2.03
CA ALA A 73 21.34 -24.31 2.08
C ALA A 73 20.62 -24.74 0.79
N ASN A 74 20.66 -23.91 -0.28
CA ASN A 74 20.12 -24.21 -1.61
C ASN A 74 21.23 -24.28 -2.67
#